data_AF-A0A954WB95-F1
#
_entry.id   AF-A0A954WB95-F1
#
_cell.length_a   1.000
_cell.length_b   1.000
_cell.length_c   1.000
_cell.angle_alpha   90.00
_cell.angle_beta   90.00
_cell.angle_gamma   90.00
#
_symmetry.space_group_name_H-M   'P 1'
#
loop_
_entity.id
_entity.type
_entity.pdbx_description
1 polymer ?
#
loop_
_entity_poly.entity_id
_entity_poly.type
_entity_poly.pdbx_seq_one_letter_code
_entity_poly.pdbx_strand_id
1 'polypeptide(L)'
;MTDVDPYQAEQQAVERVRSSRQRIDAELSKVIIGQKEVVEQLLISLFAGGHCLITGAPGLAKTLLVRSIAQVFHLQFQRIQFTPDLMPADITGTEILEQTADGHRKMQFVKGPIFANVILADEINRTPPKTQAALLEAMQEHQVT
;
A
#
# COMPACT_ATOMS: atom_id res chain seq x y z
N MET A 1 -2.64 -10.53 42.02
CA MET A 1 -3.26 -10.40 40.70
C MET A 1 -3.80 -8.99 40.67
N THR A 2 -2.99 -8.05 40.20
CA THR A 2 -3.31 -6.61 40.27
C THR A 2 -4.35 -6.29 39.21
N ASP A 3 -5.58 -6.01 39.65
CA ASP A 3 -6.56 -5.28 38.86
C ASP A 3 -5.91 -3.96 38.42
N VAL A 4 -5.50 -3.91 37.16
CA VAL A 4 -5.04 -2.65 36.56
C VAL A 4 -6.29 -1.80 36.42
N ASP A 5 -6.30 -0.65 37.11
CA ASP A 5 -7.34 0.36 36.97
C ASP A 5 -7.58 0.64 35.46
N PRO A 6 -8.79 0.40 34.93
CA PRO A 6 -9.12 0.61 33.53
C PRO A 6 -8.72 2.00 33.04
N TYR A 7 -8.84 3.01 33.91
CA TYR A 7 -8.49 4.39 33.57
C TYR A 7 -6.98 4.56 33.38
N GLN A 8 -6.15 3.91 34.20
CA GLN A 8 -4.70 3.92 34.01
C GLN A 8 -4.26 3.17 32.76
N ALA A 9 -4.94 2.07 32.42
CA ALA A 9 -4.67 1.33 31.19
C ALA A 9 -4.98 2.19 29.94
N GLU A 10 -6.11 2.91 29.95
CA GLU A 10 -6.47 3.84 28.87
C GLU A 10 -5.45 4.98 28.73
N GLN A 11 -5.05 5.61 29.85
CA GLN A 11 -4.03 6.66 29.82
C GLN A 11 -2.70 6.17 29.23
N GLN A 12 -2.25 4.97 29.61
CA GLN A 12 -1.04 4.38 29.06
C GLN A 12 -1.17 4.07 27.55
N ALA A 13 -2.34 3.62 27.11
CA ALA A 13 -2.59 3.36 25.69
C ALA A 13 -2.50 4.66 24.86
N VAL A 14 -3.14 5.73 25.33
CA VAL A 14 -3.08 7.05 24.67
C VAL A 14 -1.63 7.56 24.59
N GLU A 15 -0.86 7.44 25.67
CA GLU A 15 0.54 7.90 25.67
C GLU A 15 1.43 7.08 24.73
N ARG A 16 1.17 5.77 24.62
CA ARG A 16 1.86 4.91 23.64
C ARG A 16 1.55 5.32 22.20
N VAL A 17 0.30 5.64 21.89
CA VAL A 17 -0.08 6.13 20.55
C VAL A 17 0.60 7.47 20.25
N ARG A 18 0.59 8.40 21.21
CA ARG A 18 1.21 9.72 21.06
C ARG A 18 2.73 9.64 20.82
N SER A 19 3.42 8.86 21.65
CA SER A 19 4.87 8.65 21.52
C SER A 19 5.23 7.91 20.23
N SER A 20 4.40 6.94 19.81
CA SER A 20 4.59 6.24 18.53
C SER A 20 4.44 7.19 17.34
N ARG A 21 3.45 8.10 17.36
CA ARG A 21 3.27 9.11 16.32
C ARG A 21 4.48 10.04 16.23
N GLN A 22 5.00 10.51 17.35
CA GLN A 22 6.22 11.34 17.36
C GLN A 22 7.42 10.61 16.75
N ARG A 23 7.56 9.31 17.02
CA ARG A 23 8.63 8.48 16.42
C ARG A 23 8.47 8.36 14.91
N ILE A 24 7.24 8.11 14.43
CA ILE A 24 6.93 8.04 13.00
C ILE A 24 7.28 9.38 12.32
N ASP A 25 6.83 10.49 12.87
CA ASP A 25 7.09 11.84 12.33
C ASP A 25 8.58 12.14 12.28
N ALA A 26 9.34 11.77 13.32
CA ALA A 26 10.78 11.95 13.39
C ALA A 26 11.52 11.14 12.31
N GLU A 27 11.13 9.89 12.06
CA GLU A 27 11.72 9.06 11.00
C GLU A 27 11.40 9.60 9.61
N LEU A 28 10.13 9.94 9.35
CA LEU A 28 9.70 10.46 8.04
C LEU A 28 10.35 11.82 7.71
N SER A 29 10.52 12.68 8.71
CA SER A 29 11.14 14.00 8.54
C SER A 29 12.62 13.96 8.12
N LYS A 30 13.30 12.82 8.29
CA LYS A 30 14.70 12.66 7.82
C LYS A 30 14.81 12.61 6.30
N VAL A 31 13.74 12.20 5.62
CA VAL A 31 13.73 11.95 4.17
C VAL A 31 12.74 12.86 3.45
N ILE A 32 11.62 13.18 4.10
CA ILE A 32 10.52 13.97 3.53
C ILE A 32 10.55 15.39 4.12
N ILE A 33 10.89 16.36 3.30
CA ILE A 33 10.98 17.78 3.69
C ILE A 33 9.76 18.53 3.15
N GLY A 34 9.07 19.27 4.01
CA GLY A 34 8.02 20.21 3.60
C GLY A 34 6.66 19.62 3.24
N GLN A 35 6.41 18.31 3.44
CA GLN A 35 5.13 17.65 3.10
C GLN A 35 4.36 17.12 4.32
N LYS A 36 4.37 17.85 5.44
CA LYS A 36 3.75 17.40 6.70
C LYS A 36 2.26 17.06 6.57
N GLU A 37 1.49 17.90 5.89
CA GLU A 37 0.05 17.69 5.72
C GLU A 37 -0.25 16.45 4.88
N VAL A 38 0.50 16.22 3.80
CA VAL A 38 0.35 15.03 2.94
C VAL A 38 0.72 13.76 3.72
N VAL A 39 1.79 13.80 4.51
CA VAL A 39 2.17 12.69 5.41
C VAL A 39 1.03 12.37 6.37
N GLU A 40 0.45 13.39 7.00
CA GLU A 40 -0.67 13.21 7.93
C GLU A 40 -1.89 12.57 7.25
N GLN A 41 -2.29 13.06 6.08
CA GLN A 41 -3.40 12.49 5.31
C GLN A 41 -3.14 11.03 4.90
N LEU A 42 -1.90 10.70 4.52
CA LEU A 42 -1.52 9.32 4.18
C LEU A 42 -1.57 8.39 5.40
N LEU A 43 -1.11 8.85 6.56
CA LEU A 43 -1.20 8.08 7.80
C LEU A 43 -2.66 7.85 8.20
N ILE A 44 -3.51 8.87 8.08
CA ILE A 44 -4.96 8.74 8.34
C ILE A 44 -5.56 7.69 7.39
N SER A 45 -5.28 7.77 6.08
CA SER A 45 -5.78 6.80 5.10
C SER A 45 -5.30 5.38 5.42
N LEU A 46 -4.03 5.22 5.77
CA LEU A 46 -3.44 3.92 6.10
C LEU A 46 -4.12 3.29 7.32
N PHE A 47 -4.29 4.06 8.41
CA PHE A 47 -4.91 3.56 9.63
C PHE A 47 -6.41 3.33 9.51
N ALA A 48 -7.09 4.08 8.63
CA ALA A 48 -8.50 3.87 8.32
C ALA A 48 -8.74 2.72 7.33
N GLY A 49 -7.68 2.11 6.77
CA GLY A 49 -7.80 1.08 5.74
C GLY A 49 -8.32 1.63 4.40
N GLY A 50 -8.22 2.93 4.17
CA GLY A 50 -8.70 3.60 2.98
C GLY A 50 -7.65 3.75 1.88
N HIS A 51 -8.09 4.23 0.72
CA HIS A 51 -7.25 4.54 -0.43
C HIS A 51 -7.22 6.04 -0.69
N CYS A 52 -6.08 6.55 -1.16
CA CYS A 52 -5.88 7.97 -1.42
C CYS A 52 -5.50 8.22 -2.89
N LEU A 53 -5.97 9.34 -3.43
CA LEU A 53 -5.53 9.85 -4.73
C LEU A 53 -4.50 10.98 -4.51
N ILE A 54 -3.26 10.79 -4.98
CA ILE A 54 -2.18 11.78 -4.78
C ILE A 54 -1.95 12.57 -6.07
N THR A 55 -2.52 13.78 -6.14
CA THR A 55 -2.28 14.73 -7.24
C THR A 55 -1.05 15.60 -6.97
N GLY A 56 -0.51 16.26 -8.01
CA GLY A 56 0.68 17.10 -7.91
C GLY A 56 1.65 16.89 -9.06
N ALA A 57 2.54 17.85 -9.28
CA ALA A 57 3.50 17.85 -10.37
C ALA A 57 4.47 16.65 -10.32
N PRO A 58 4.99 16.20 -11.48
CA PRO A 58 6.09 15.24 -11.52
C PRO A 58 7.29 15.72 -10.71
N GLY A 59 8.00 14.80 -10.07
CA GLY A 59 9.22 15.11 -9.31
C GLY A 59 9.00 15.58 -7.87
N LEU A 60 7.75 15.69 -7.38
CA LEU A 60 7.45 16.04 -5.98
C LEU A 60 7.62 14.88 -4.98
N ALA A 61 8.55 13.97 -5.27
CA ALA A 61 8.94 12.88 -4.38
C ALA A 61 7.78 11.96 -3.90
N LYS A 62 6.65 11.88 -4.62
CA LYS A 62 5.49 11.03 -4.25
C LYS A 62 5.89 9.58 -4.03
N THR A 63 6.73 9.04 -4.91
CA THR A 63 7.26 7.68 -4.77
C THR A 63 8.13 7.54 -3.52
N LEU A 64 8.98 8.52 -3.22
CA LEU A 64 9.81 8.50 -2.02
C LEU A 64 8.95 8.57 -0.76
N LEU A 65 7.93 9.42 -0.76
CA LEU A 65 6.97 9.59 0.34
C LEU A 65 6.27 8.28 0.68
N VAL A 66 5.58 7.68 -0.29
CA VAL A 66 4.81 6.44 -0.06
C VAL A 66 5.74 5.28 0.32
N ARG A 67 6.91 5.16 -0.34
CA ARG A 67 7.91 4.14 -0.01
C ARG A 67 8.47 4.31 1.41
N SER A 68 8.74 5.54 1.84
CA SER A 68 9.28 5.81 3.18
C SER A 68 8.27 5.44 4.26
N ILE A 69 6.98 5.74 4.04
CA ILE A 69 5.91 5.30 4.94
C ILE A 69 5.88 3.77 5.01
N ALA A 70 5.85 3.07 3.87
CA ALA A 70 5.85 1.61 3.87
C ALA A 70 7.07 1.02 4.62
N GLN A 71 8.25 1.62 4.49
CA GLN A 71 9.45 1.20 5.22
C GLN A 71 9.34 1.41 6.73
N VAL A 72 8.81 2.54 7.20
CA VAL A 72 8.62 2.82 8.64
C VAL A 72 7.70 1.79 9.29
N PHE A 73 6.69 1.30 8.57
CA PHE A 73 5.75 0.30 9.06
C PHE A 73 6.11 -1.14 8.67
N HIS A 74 7.27 -1.37 8.04
CA HIS A 74 7.69 -2.69 7.54
C HIS A 74 6.65 -3.37 6.62
N LEU A 75 5.98 -2.58 5.79
CA LEU A 75 4.95 -3.01 4.86
C LEU A 75 5.55 -3.41 3.52
N GLN A 76 4.98 -4.44 2.88
CA GLN A 76 5.31 -4.78 1.50
C GLN A 76 4.84 -3.67 0.58
N PHE A 77 5.80 -3.02 -0.09
CA PHE A 77 5.56 -1.94 -1.03
C PHE A 77 5.68 -2.46 -2.46
N GLN A 78 4.69 -2.16 -3.30
CA GLN A 78 4.75 -2.37 -4.74
C GLN A 78 4.45 -1.08 -5.50
N ARG A 79 5.07 -0.94 -6.66
CA ARG A 79 4.83 0.19 -7.57
C ARG A 79 4.35 -0.36 -8.89
N ILE A 80 3.20 0.12 -9.34
CA ILE A 80 2.64 -0.20 -10.66
C ILE A 80 2.67 1.09 -11.48
N GLN A 81 3.43 1.07 -12.56
CA GLN A 81 3.42 2.16 -13.53
C GLN A 81 2.37 1.85 -14.59
N PHE A 82 1.35 2.69 -14.71
CA PHE A 82 0.32 2.49 -15.71
C PHE A 82 0.83 2.93 -17.09
N THR A 83 0.70 2.05 -18.06
CA THR A 83 1.09 2.25 -19.46
C THR A 83 -0.06 1.85 -20.39
N PRO A 84 -0.12 2.35 -21.63
CA PRO A 84 -1.20 2.01 -22.57
C PRO A 84 -1.34 0.51 -22.83
N ASP A 85 -0.24 -0.24 -22.73
CA ASP A 85 -0.19 -1.68 -23.02
C ASP A 85 -0.45 -2.56 -21.79
N LEU A 86 -0.65 -1.97 -20.61
CA LEU A 86 -0.82 -2.73 -19.36
C LEU A 86 -2.17 -3.48 -19.38
N MET A 87 -2.12 -4.79 -19.17
CA MET A 87 -3.30 -5.65 -19.12
C MET A 87 -3.79 -5.85 -17.67
N PRO A 88 -5.08 -6.16 -17.45
CA PRO A 88 -5.59 -6.49 -16.11
C PRO A 88 -4.76 -7.55 -15.37
N ALA A 89 -4.37 -8.63 -16.07
CA ALA A 89 -3.60 -9.72 -15.51
C ALA A 89 -2.19 -9.30 -15.05
N ASP A 90 -1.63 -8.23 -15.60
CA ASP A 90 -0.33 -7.68 -15.16
C ASP A 90 -0.44 -7.00 -13.79
N ILE A 91 -1.66 -6.66 -13.34
CA ILE A 91 -1.94 -6.06 -12.04
C ILE A 91 -2.40 -7.15 -11.06
N THR A 92 -3.40 -7.92 -11.47
CA THR A 92 -4.09 -8.90 -10.61
C THR A 92 -3.34 -10.22 -10.53
N GLY A 93 -2.55 -10.59 -11.54
CA GLY A 93 -1.91 -11.89 -11.65
C GLY A 93 -2.52 -12.75 -12.75
N THR A 94 -1.90 -13.91 -12.98
CA THR A 94 -2.26 -14.80 -14.09
C THR A 94 -2.05 -16.27 -13.72
N GLU A 95 -2.84 -17.17 -14.30
CA GLU A 95 -2.58 -18.60 -14.24
C GLU A 95 -1.59 -19.02 -15.33
N ILE A 96 -0.50 -19.67 -14.93
CA ILE A 96 0.49 -20.23 -15.84
C ILE A 96 0.46 -21.75 -15.79
N LEU A 97 0.82 -22.37 -16.91
CA LEU A 97 1.04 -23.81 -16.97
C LEU A 97 2.47 -24.13 -16.56
N GLU A 98 2.63 -24.71 -15.37
CA GLU A 98 3.93 -25.19 -14.90
C GLU A 98 4.05 -26.70 -15.13
N GLN A 99 5.23 -27.14 -15.57
CA GLN A 99 5.56 -28.55 -15.67
C GLN A 99 6.28 -28.98 -14.40
N THR A 100 5.72 -29.94 -13.67
CA THR A 100 6.33 -30.48 -12.46
C THR A 100 7.52 -31.38 -12.83
N ALA A 101 8.41 -31.62 -11.87
CA ALA A 101 9.58 -32.48 -12.05
C ALA A 101 9.22 -33.90 -12.55
N ASP A 102 8.00 -34.36 -12.26
CA ASP A 102 7.46 -35.67 -12.66
C ASP A 102 6.82 -35.65 -14.06
N GLY A 103 6.92 -34.54 -14.79
CA GLY A 103 6.41 -34.37 -16.15
C GLY A 103 4.93 -33.99 -16.27
N HIS A 104 4.21 -33.89 -15.14
CA HIS A 104 2.80 -33.48 -15.12
C HIS A 104 2.65 -31.96 -15.33
N ARG A 105 1.49 -31.59 -15.88
CA ARG A 105 1.09 -30.22 -16.20
C ARG A 105 0.13 -29.71 -15.12
N LYS A 106 0.47 -28.61 -14.44
CA LYS A 106 -0.36 -28.01 -13.37
C LYS A 106 -0.60 -26.52 -13.64
N MET A 107 -1.82 -26.06 -13.42
CA MET A 107 -2.11 -24.61 -13.33
C MET A 107 -1.57 -24.05 -12.02
N GLN A 108 -0.74 -23.01 -12.12
CA GLN A 108 -0.22 -22.26 -10.98
C GLN A 108 -0.59 -20.80 -11.13
N PHE A 109 -1.21 -20.23 -10.10
CA PHE A 109 -1.49 -18.80 -10.06
C PHE A 109 -0.23 -18.02 -9.65
N VAL A 110 0.18 -17.09 -10.49
CA VAL A 110 1.26 -16.14 -10.23
C VAL A 110 0.63 -14.82 -9.81
N LYS A 111 0.90 -14.43 -8.57
CA LYS A 111 0.41 -13.18 -7.97
C LYS A 111 0.95 -11.97 -8.71
N GLY A 112 0.04 -11.07 -9.11
CA GLY A 112 0.41 -9.76 -9.62
C GLY A 112 0.91 -8.79 -8.53
N PRO A 113 1.36 -7.60 -8.92
CA PRO A 113 1.87 -6.57 -8.00
C PRO A 113 0.82 -6.02 -7.03
N ILE A 114 -0.48 -6.29 -7.23
CA ILE A 114 -1.54 -5.89 -6.30
C ILE A 114 -1.49 -6.68 -4.96
N PHE A 115 -0.74 -7.78 -4.90
CA PHE A 115 -0.54 -8.54 -3.66
C PHE A 115 0.56 -7.90 -2.80
N ALA A 116 0.24 -6.75 -2.21
CA ALA A 116 1.12 -6.00 -1.32
C ALA A 116 0.29 -5.25 -0.26
N ASN A 117 0.95 -4.74 0.79
CA ASN A 117 0.28 -3.94 1.82
C ASN A 117 0.08 -2.50 1.36
N VAL A 118 1.04 -1.95 0.60
CA VAL A 118 1.01 -0.58 0.07
C VAL A 118 1.35 -0.63 -1.41
N ILE A 119 0.50 -0.02 -2.22
CA ILE A 119 0.67 0.03 -3.67
C ILE A 119 0.67 1.48 -4.12
N LEU A 120 1.70 1.88 -4.87
CA LEU A 120 1.70 3.13 -5.62
C LEU A 120 1.34 2.83 -7.08
N ALA A 121 0.13 3.21 -7.48
CA ALA A 121 -0.32 3.18 -8.86
C ALA A 121 -0.05 4.55 -9.53
N ASP A 122 1.05 4.64 -10.27
CA ASP A 122 1.45 5.87 -10.96
C ASP A 122 0.76 5.98 -12.33
N GLU A 123 0.31 7.19 -12.66
CA GLU A 123 -0.26 7.55 -13.97
C GLU A 123 -1.46 6.70 -14.39
N ILE A 124 -2.37 6.42 -13.45
CA ILE A 124 -3.56 5.56 -13.65
C ILE A 124 -4.38 5.90 -14.91
N ASN A 125 -4.34 7.16 -15.33
CA ASN A 125 -5.03 7.70 -16.49
C ASN A 125 -4.38 7.31 -17.84
N ARG A 126 -3.24 6.62 -17.86
CA ARG A 126 -2.52 6.20 -19.09
C ARG A 126 -2.89 4.80 -19.61
N THR A 127 -3.74 4.05 -18.91
CA THR A 127 -4.14 2.69 -19.29
C THR A 127 -5.60 2.65 -19.79
N PRO A 128 -6.01 1.63 -20.57
CA PRO A 128 -7.40 1.46 -20.99
C PRO A 128 -8.37 1.30 -19.79
N PRO A 129 -9.65 1.70 -19.93
CA PRO A 129 -10.64 1.62 -18.84
C PRO A 129 -10.74 0.24 -18.18
N LYS A 130 -10.59 -0.84 -18.96
CA LYS A 130 -10.65 -2.22 -18.45
C LYS A 130 -9.54 -2.54 -17.43
N THR A 131 -8.33 -2.02 -17.64
CA THR A 131 -7.20 -2.22 -16.72
C THR A 131 -7.36 -1.37 -15.45
N GLN A 132 -7.90 -0.15 -15.58
CA GLN A 132 -8.26 0.66 -14.41
C GLN A 132 -9.34 -0.02 -13.57
N ALA A 133 -10.38 -0.54 -14.23
CA ALA A 133 -11.48 -1.24 -13.57
C ALA A 133 -10.98 -2.45 -12.76
N ALA A 134 -10.04 -3.22 -13.28
CA ALA A 134 -9.48 -4.37 -12.55
C ALA A 134 -8.79 -3.98 -11.23
N LEU A 135 -8.04 -2.86 -11.21
CA LEU A 135 -7.48 -2.33 -9.98
C LEU A 135 -8.59 -1.87 -9.02
N LEU A 136 -9.56 -1.11 -9.51
CA LEU A 136 -10.65 -0.56 -8.69
C LEU A 136 -11.57 -1.66 -8.12
N GLU A 137 -11.83 -2.70 -8.89
CA GLU A 137 -12.58 -3.88 -8.46
C GLU A 137 -11.85 -4.58 -7.30
N ALA A 138 -10.55 -4.83 -7.43
CA ALA A 138 -9.76 -5.41 -6.36
C ALA A 138 -9.67 -4.50 -5.11
N MET A 139 -9.68 -3.17 -5.29
CA MET A 139 -9.78 -2.21 -4.17
C MET A 139 -11.12 -2.32 -3.44
N GLN A 140 -12.21 -2.51 -4.18
CA GLN A 140 -13.57 -2.56 -3.62
C GLN A 140 -13.89 -3.92 -2.98
N GLU A 141 -13.51 -5.01 -3.64
CA GLU A 141 -13.85 -6.38 -3.23
C GLU A 141 -12.80 -6.97 -2.26
N HIS A 142 -11.64 -6.32 -2.10
CA HIS A 142 -10.51 -6.79 -1.30
C HIS A 142 -10.04 -8.21 -1.66
N GLN A 143 -10.31 -8.65 -2.90
CA GLN A 143 -9.94 -9.96 -3.43
C GLN A 143 -9.64 -9.89 -4.93
N VAL A 144 -8.92 -10.89 -5.43
CA VAL A 144 -8.67 -11.10 -6.85
C VAL A 144 -9.31 -12.43 -7.25
N THR A 145 -10.10 -12.42 -8.32
CA THR A 145 -10.84 -13.58 -8.85
C THR A 145 -10.09 -14.26 -9.99
#